data_AF-A0A7V4MGC6-F1
#
_entry.id   AF-A0A7V4MGC6-F1
#
_cell.length_a   1.000
_cell.length_b   1.000
_cell.length_c   1.000
_cell.angle_alpha   90.00
_cell.angle_beta   90.00
_cell.angle_gamma   90.00
#
_symmetry.space_group_name_H-M   'P 1'
#
loop_
_entity.id
_entity.type
_entity.pdbx_description
1 polymer ?
#
loop_
_entity_poly.entity_id
_entity_poly.type
_entity_poly.pdbx_seq_one_letter_code
_entity_poly.pdbx_strand_id
1 'polypeptide(L)'
;MNTLKLLPVAALTALLAGCGDGQAKKDSGSNPLTAPVDYIGAATKAQQHADKTVDLVTLRQAIQMFQMEEGRLPRELNELVSEGYLPKLPAPPPGQQITYDAAAGTVRVVAKPAPTGTTPPR
;
A
#
# COMPACT_ATOMS: atom_id res chain seq x y z
N MET A 1 -35.08 13.04 -25.79
CA MET A 1 -36.28 13.78 -25.40
C MET A 1 -36.60 13.40 -23.96
N ASN A 2 -36.43 14.37 -23.04
CA ASN A 2 -37.13 14.57 -21.76
C ASN A 2 -37.08 13.45 -20.68
N THR A 3 -36.83 13.70 -19.39
CA THR A 3 -37.13 14.89 -18.57
C THR A 3 -36.20 15.01 -17.36
N LEU A 4 -35.56 16.18 -17.28
CA LEU A 4 -35.02 16.83 -16.08
C LEU A 4 -36.15 17.06 -15.05
N LYS A 5 -35.99 16.56 -13.82
CA LYS A 5 -36.79 16.99 -12.66
C LYS A 5 -35.89 17.77 -11.72
N LEU A 6 -36.12 19.08 -11.74
CA LEU A 6 -35.59 20.11 -10.85
C LEU A 6 -36.47 20.19 -9.58
N LEU A 7 -35.82 20.43 -8.43
CA LEU A 7 -36.30 21.00 -7.15
C LEU A 7 -37.24 20.16 -6.23
N PRO A 8 -37.29 20.40 -4.89
CA PRO A 8 -36.81 21.59 -4.17
C PRO A 8 -35.93 21.38 -2.92
N VAL A 9 -35.34 22.50 -2.51
CA VAL A 9 -34.73 22.86 -1.23
C VAL A 9 -35.63 22.51 -0.03
N ALA A 10 -35.08 21.80 0.95
CA ALA A 10 -35.53 21.75 2.35
C ALA A 10 -34.32 21.31 3.20
N ALA A 11 -33.60 22.24 3.84
CA ALA A 11 -33.83 22.62 5.24
C ALA A 11 -33.81 21.41 6.20
N LEU A 12 -32.72 21.22 6.95
CA LEU A 12 -32.74 21.08 8.40
C LEU A 12 -31.32 20.86 8.95
N THR A 13 -30.75 21.95 9.46
CA THR A 13 -29.82 21.94 10.58
C THR A 13 -30.45 21.17 11.74
N ALA A 14 -29.90 20.00 12.06
CA ALA A 14 -30.22 19.27 13.28
C ALA A 14 -28.93 18.89 14.02
N LEU A 15 -28.73 19.62 15.13
CA LEU A 15 -27.86 19.37 16.26
C LEU A 15 -27.23 17.97 16.34
N LEU A 16 -25.90 17.88 16.18
CA LEU A 16 -25.12 16.89 16.94
C LEU A 16 -24.68 17.54 18.25
N ALA A 17 -25.54 17.40 19.26
CA ALA A 17 -25.17 17.52 20.65
C ALA A 17 -24.15 16.41 20.98
N GLY A 18 -22.87 16.76 21.00
CA GLY A 18 -21.81 15.90 21.54
C GLY A 18 -21.96 15.84 23.07
N CYS A 19 -22.53 14.74 23.56
CA CYS A 19 -22.58 14.41 24.96
C CYS A 19 -21.22 13.83 25.38
N GLY A 20 -20.54 14.47 26.32
CA GLY A 20 -19.42 13.89 27.04
C GLY A 20 -19.91 12.89 28.09
N ASP A 21 -19.31 11.71 28.18
CA ASP A 21 -18.27 11.39 29.16
C ASP A 21 -17.86 9.92 28.97
N GLY A 22 -16.57 9.64 29.09
CA GLY A 22 -16.01 8.32 28.80
C GLY A 22 -14.51 8.28 29.06
N GLN A 23 -14.11 8.51 30.30
CA GLN A 23 -12.75 8.30 30.77
C GLN A 23 -12.28 6.86 30.50
N ALA A 24 -11.48 6.67 29.46
CA ALA A 24 -10.59 5.53 29.33
C ALA A 24 -9.18 5.98 29.70
N LYS A 25 -8.74 5.55 30.89
CA LYS A 25 -7.36 5.68 31.37
C LYS A 25 -6.38 5.21 30.29
N LYS A 26 -5.48 6.09 29.86
CA LYS A 26 -4.17 5.73 29.30
C LYS A 26 -3.11 6.55 30.00
N ASP A 27 -2.56 5.93 31.03
CA ASP A 27 -1.26 6.26 31.56
C ASP A 27 -0.22 5.96 30.46
N SER A 28 0.42 7.02 29.94
CA SER A 28 1.72 6.98 29.26
C SER A 28 2.14 8.44 29.10
N GLY A 29 3.17 8.83 29.85
CA GLY A 29 3.64 10.20 30.00
C GLY A 29 3.71 11.00 28.70
N SER A 30 2.74 11.89 28.51
CA SER A 30 2.79 12.96 27.52
C SER A 30 3.55 14.13 28.11
N ASN A 31 4.88 14.14 27.96
CA ASN A 31 5.68 15.34 28.19
C ASN A 31 5.54 16.25 26.95
N PRO A 32 4.89 17.42 27.03
CA PRO A 32 4.68 18.30 25.86
C PRO A 32 5.99 18.82 25.25
N LEU A 33 7.12 18.65 25.94
CA LEU A 33 8.46 18.96 25.44
C LEU A 33 9.02 17.91 24.47
N THR A 34 8.44 16.71 24.38
CA THR A 34 8.86 15.68 23.40
C THR A 34 7.97 15.63 22.15
N ALA A 35 6.92 16.44 22.06
CA ALA A 35 6.03 16.49 20.90
C ALA A 35 6.75 16.64 19.53
N PRO A 36 7.83 17.45 19.38
CA PRO A 36 8.55 17.54 18.11
C PRO A 36 9.31 16.25 17.79
N VAL A 37 9.96 15.63 18.78
CA VAL A 37 10.77 14.41 18.57
C VAL A 37 9.89 13.18 18.35
N ASP A 38 8.70 13.13 18.96
CA ASP A 38 7.71 12.09 18.70
C ASP A 38 7.11 12.21 17.29
N TYR A 39 6.89 13.43 16.78
CA TYR A 39 6.47 13.64 15.38
C TYR A 39 7.56 13.25 14.38
N ILE A 40 8.80 13.67 14.60
CA ILE A 40 9.94 13.29 13.76
C ILE A 40 10.15 11.77 13.82
N GLY A 41 10.08 11.17 15.01
CA GLY A 41 10.19 9.72 15.20
C GLY A 41 9.09 8.94 14.48
N ALA A 42 7.84 9.43 14.50
CA ALA A 42 6.72 8.83 13.76
C ALA A 42 6.88 8.98 12.25
N ALA A 43 7.28 10.15 11.76
CA ALA A 43 7.54 10.38 10.34
C ALA A 43 8.70 9.52 9.81
N THR A 44 9.77 9.38 10.61
CA THR A 44 10.93 8.55 10.25
C THR A 44 10.57 7.07 10.27
N LYS A 45 9.78 6.59 11.25
CA LYS A 45 9.25 5.22 11.24
C LYS A 45 8.36 4.98 10.02
N ALA A 46 7.48 5.92 9.66
CA ALA A 46 6.66 5.80 8.46
C ALA A 46 7.49 5.69 7.18
N GLN A 47 8.58 6.46 7.05
CA GLN A 47 9.54 6.31 5.96
C GLN A 47 10.24 4.95 5.96
N GLN A 48 10.71 4.47 7.11
CA GLN A 48 11.34 3.15 7.23
C GLN A 48 10.37 1.99 6.94
N HIS A 49 9.07 2.17 7.20
CA HIS A 49 8.05 1.21 6.79
C HIS A 49 7.80 1.27 5.28
N ALA A 50 7.89 2.44 4.66
CA ALA A 50 7.84 2.60 3.20
C ALA A 50 9.06 1.95 2.51
N ASP A 51 10.27 2.09 3.05
CA ASP A 51 11.49 1.44 2.52
C ASP A 51 11.44 -0.10 2.57
N LYS A 52 10.66 -0.67 3.49
CA LYS A 52 10.44 -2.13 3.61
C LYS A 52 9.29 -2.63 2.75
N THR A 53 8.52 -1.73 2.15
CA THR A 53 7.41 -2.08 1.27
C THR A 53 7.98 -2.24 -0.13
N VAL A 54 7.78 -3.40 -0.76
CA VAL A 54 8.07 -3.55 -2.20
C VAL A 54 7.34 -2.43 -2.92
N ASP A 55 8.04 -1.68 -3.77
CA ASP A 55 7.42 -0.69 -4.63
C ASP A 55 6.64 -1.36 -5.77
N LEU A 56 5.55 -2.03 -5.39
CA LEU A 56 4.60 -2.65 -6.29
C LEU A 56 3.82 -1.58 -7.07
N VAL A 57 3.84 -0.33 -6.61
CA VAL A 57 3.18 0.78 -7.31
C VAL A 57 3.93 1.04 -8.61
N THR A 58 5.25 1.24 -8.51
CA THR A 58 6.11 1.43 -9.69
C THR A 58 6.04 0.25 -10.64
N LEU A 59 6.05 -0.98 -10.11
CA LEU A 59 5.97 -2.20 -10.93
C LEU A 59 4.62 -2.30 -11.67
N ARG A 60 3.50 -1.96 -11.02
CA ARG A 60 2.17 -1.92 -11.66
C ARG A 60 2.06 -0.83 -12.72
N GLN A 61 2.62 0.35 -12.46
CA GLN A 61 2.67 1.43 -13.44
C GLN A 61 3.44 1.02 -14.70
N ALA A 62 4.60 0.38 -14.55
CA ALA A 62 5.36 -0.13 -15.67
C ALA A 62 4.58 -1.18 -16.49
N ILE A 63 3.87 -2.09 -15.83
CA ILE A 63 3.00 -3.07 -16.52
C ILE A 63 1.88 -2.37 -17.30
N GLN A 64 1.26 -1.34 -16.72
CA GLN A 64 0.21 -0.58 -17.39
C GLN A 64 0.76 0.19 -18.60
N MET A 65 1.93 0.84 -18.47
CA MET A 65 2.59 1.50 -19.60
C MET A 65 2.91 0.51 -20.72
N PHE A 66 3.53 -0.62 -20.38
CA PHE A 66 3.80 -1.69 -21.34
C PHE A 66 2.52 -2.14 -22.05
N GLN A 67 1.43 -2.33 -21.30
CA GLN A 67 0.15 -2.72 -21.89
C GLN A 67 -0.41 -1.67 -22.85
N MET A 68 -0.28 -0.39 -22.52
CA MET A 68 -0.77 0.71 -23.36
C MET A 68 0.05 0.86 -24.64
N GLU A 69 1.36 0.64 -24.57
CA GLU A 69 2.27 0.84 -25.71
C GLU A 69 2.37 -0.41 -26.61
N GLU A 70 2.50 -1.60 -26.02
CA GLU A 70 2.65 -2.87 -26.74
C GLU A 70 1.29 -3.54 -27.06
N GLY A 71 0.20 -3.04 -26.47
CA GLY A 71 -1.15 -3.60 -26.65
C GLY A 71 -1.35 -4.99 -26.00
N ARG A 72 -0.40 -5.44 -25.19
CA ARG A 72 -0.41 -6.73 -24.49
C ARG A 72 0.24 -6.62 -23.12
N LEU A 73 -0.07 -7.54 -22.22
CA LEU A 73 0.64 -7.64 -20.95
C LEU A 73 2.06 -8.22 -21.16
N PRO A 74 3.04 -7.86 -20.31
CA PRO A 74 4.35 -8.47 -20.34
C PRO A 74 4.23 -9.96 -19.97
N ARG A 75 5.05 -10.83 -20.57
CA ARG A 75 5.04 -12.27 -20.23
C ARG A 75 5.71 -12.55 -18.90
N GLU A 76 6.69 -11.72 -18.56
CA GLU A 76 7.45 -11.80 -17.33
C GLU A 76 7.88 -10.39 -16.92
N LEU A 77 8.15 -10.21 -15.62
CA LEU A 77 8.58 -8.90 -15.12
C LEU A 77 9.90 -8.44 -15.73
N ASN A 78 10.75 -9.37 -16.19
CA ASN A 78 12.02 -9.04 -16.83
C ASN A 78 11.83 -8.33 -18.18
N GLU A 79 10.73 -8.57 -18.91
CA GLU A 79 10.44 -7.83 -20.16
C GLU A 79 10.38 -6.33 -19.89
N LEU A 80 9.84 -5.90 -18.74
CA LEU A 80 9.79 -4.47 -18.38
C LEU A 80 11.17 -3.84 -18.25
N VAL A 81 12.19 -4.62 -17.87
CA VAL A 81 13.57 -4.14 -17.77
C VAL A 81 14.25 -4.16 -19.13
N SER A 82 14.06 -5.23 -19.89
CA SER A 82 14.63 -5.38 -21.23
C SER A 82 14.11 -4.33 -22.22
N GLU A 83 12.82 -4.02 -22.17
CA GLU A 83 12.19 -2.99 -23.00
C GLU A 83 12.35 -1.56 -22.43
N GLY A 84 12.96 -1.42 -21.25
CA GLY A 84 13.30 -0.10 -20.69
C GLY A 84 12.19 0.61 -19.91
N TYR A 85 11.04 -0.03 -19.65
CA TYR A 85 10.00 0.48 -18.75
C TYR A 85 10.46 0.55 -17.29
N LEU A 86 11.44 -0.27 -16.90
CA LEU A 86 12.06 -0.27 -15.58
C LEU A 86 13.58 -0.33 -15.69
N PRO A 87 14.32 0.45 -14.90
CA PRO A 87 15.78 0.33 -14.86
C PRO A 87 16.24 -0.98 -14.23
N LYS A 88 15.48 -1.51 -13.27
CA LYS A 88 15.69 -2.81 -12.62
C LYS A 88 14.43 -3.25 -11.89
N LEU A 89 14.31 -4.54 -11.62
CA LEU A 89 13.23 -5.04 -10.77
C LEU A 89 13.44 -4.64 -9.30
N PRO A 90 12.36 -4.27 -8.58
CA PRO A 90 12.43 -4.03 -7.14
C PRO A 90 12.77 -5.34 -6.42
N ALA A 91 13.65 -5.25 -5.42
CA ALA A 91 14.01 -6.41 -4.62
C ALA A 91 12.87 -6.74 -3.64
N PRO A 92 12.45 -8.01 -3.52
CA PRO A 92 11.50 -8.40 -2.49
C PRO A 92 12.14 -8.25 -1.09
N PRO A 93 11.36 -7.88 -0.06
CA PRO A 93 11.82 -7.87 1.32
C PRO A 93 12.18 -9.29 1.77
N PRO A 94 13.03 -9.41 2.79
CA PRO A 94 13.52 -10.70 3.27
C PRO A 94 12.35 -11.62 3.68
N GLY A 95 12.43 -12.89 3.26
CA GLY A 95 11.39 -13.89 3.53
C GLY A 95 10.15 -13.79 2.63
N GLN A 96 10.15 -12.90 1.63
CA GLN A 96 9.07 -12.75 0.66
C GLN A 96 9.58 -12.92 -0.77
N GLN A 97 8.67 -13.15 -1.70
CA GLN A 97 8.92 -13.25 -3.13
C GLN A 97 7.84 -12.48 -3.89
N ILE A 98 8.23 -11.76 -4.95
CA ILE A 98 7.29 -11.15 -5.88
C ILE A 98 6.84 -12.23 -6.88
N THR A 99 5.53 -12.40 -7.01
CA THR A 99 4.91 -13.30 -7.98
C THR A 99 4.11 -12.47 -8.97
N TYR A 100 4.23 -12.81 -10.25
CA TYR A 100 3.54 -12.16 -11.34
C TYR A 100 2.62 -13.14 -12.07
N ASP A 101 1.40 -12.70 -12.35
CA ASP A 101 0.42 -13.39 -13.18
C ASP A 101 0.32 -12.65 -14.53
N ALA A 102 0.83 -13.27 -15.59
CA ALA A 102 0.85 -12.69 -16.93
C ALA A 102 -0.55 -12.66 -17.60
N ALA A 103 -1.45 -13.55 -17.20
CA ALA A 103 -2.82 -13.56 -17.74
C ALA A 103 -3.65 -12.42 -17.14
N ALA A 104 -3.46 -12.15 -15.85
CA ALA A 104 -4.17 -11.10 -15.13
C ALA A 104 -3.39 -9.76 -15.06
N GLY A 105 -2.13 -9.71 -15.48
CA GLY A 105 -1.27 -8.52 -15.36
C GLY A 105 -1.00 -8.11 -13.91
N THR A 106 -1.12 -9.03 -12.96
CA THR A 106 -1.16 -8.71 -11.53
C THR A 106 0.12 -9.14 -10.83
N VAL A 107 0.66 -8.24 -10.00
CA VAL A 107 1.82 -8.51 -9.14
C VAL A 107 1.41 -8.59 -7.67
N ARG A 108 1.89 -9.64 -7.01
CA ARG A 108 1.63 -9.96 -5.61
C ARG A 108 2.95 -10.25 -4.90
N VAL A 109 2.97 -10.04 -3.59
CA VAL A 109 4.08 -10.47 -2.76
C VAL A 109 3.58 -11.62 -1.90
N VAL A 110 4.26 -12.76 -2.01
CA VAL A 110 3.94 -13.97 -1.26
C VAL A 110 5.07 -14.25 -0.27
N ALA A 111 4.75 -14.82 0.88
CA ALA A 111 5.77 -15.35 1.76
C ALA A 111 6.54 -16.45 1.01
N LYS A 112 7.87 -16.36 1.02
CA LYS A 112 8.71 -17.44 0.50
C LYS A 112 8.53 -18.62 1.45
N PRO A 113 8.09 -19.81 1.00
CA PRO A 113 7.97 -20.96 1.87
C PRO A 113 9.32 -21.21 2.55
N ALA A 114 9.31 -21.28 3.88
CA ALA A 114 10.51 -21.57 4.65
C ALA A 114 11.06 -22.95 4.23
N PRO A 115 12.39 -23.13 4.18
CA PRO A 115 12.96 -24.46 3.99
C PRO A 115 12.49 -25.33 5.16
N THR A 116 11.57 -26.25 4.87
CA THR A 116 11.11 -27.27 5.80
C THR A 116 12.24 -28.28 5.95
N GLY A 117 13.17 -27.96 6.85
CA GLY A 117 14.44 -28.68 7.01
C GLY A 117 14.97 -28.59 8.42
N THR A 118 14.11 -28.77 9.43
CA THR A 118 14.52 -29.05 10.81
C THR A 118 13.95 -30.39 11.21
N THR A 119 14.63 -31.45 10.76
CA THR A 119 14.55 -32.76 11.42
C THR A 119 14.93 -32.56 12.89
N PRO A 120 14.07 -32.89 13.86
CA PRO A 120 14.44 -32.81 15.26
C PRO A 120 15.59 -33.80 15.53
N PRO A 121 16.66 -33.41 16.25
CA PRO A 121 17.66 -34.38 16.70
C PRO A 121 16.98 -35.37 17.65
N ARG A 122 17.17 -36.66 17.37
CA ARG A 122 16.65 -37.79 18.13
C ARG A 122 17.41 -37.97 19.45
#